data_AF-A0A3N9NLY4-F1
#
_entry.id   AF-A0A3N9NLY4-F1
#
_cell.length_a   1.000
_cell.length_b   1.000
_cell.length_c   1.000
_cell.angle_alpha   90.00
_cell.angle_beta   90.00
_cell.angle_gamma   90.00
#
_symmetry.space_group_name_H-M   'P 1'
#
loop_
_entity.id
_entity.type
_entity.pdbx_description
1 polymer ?
#
loop_
_entity_poly.entity_id
_entity_poly.type
_entity_poly.pdbx_seq_one_letter_code
_entity_poly.pdbx_strand_id
1 'polypeptide(L)'
;MNSLRHLLPYLKPYRTAIIFGSVSALISSGIGALGPWLLKLAIDSIQVGNASHELLKYALLIVGVALVAGFFRFLMRWILIGMSREVELDLRNRVFKHLQSLSASFYNRHRTGDLMARMTNDLESVRSILGPGIMYPIDTFGLAVFSIIMMIIVSP
;
A
#
# COMPACT_ATOMS: atom_id res chain seq x y z
N MET A 1 16.76 12.52 8.74
CA MET A 1 16.04 11.26 9.09
C MET A 1 15.66 11.15 10.58
N ASN A 2 16.25 11.92 11.51
CA ASN A 2 15.87 11.87 12.94
C ASN A 2 14.44 12.36 13.24
N SER A 3 13.87 13.24 12.41
CA SER A 3 12.52 13.79 12.62
C SER A 3 11.40 12.75 12.55
N LEU A 4 11.56 11.70 11.72
CA LEU A 4 10.58 10.61 11.59
C LEU A 4 10.53 9.70 12.83
N ARG A 5 11.64 9.61 13.59
CA ARG A 5 11.65 8.82 14.84
C ARG A 5 10.67 9.37 15.88
N HIS A 6 10.40 10.67 15.86
CA HIS A 6 9.42 11.29 16.75
C HIS A 6 7.97 10.95 16.39
N LEU A 7 7.72 10.45 15.17
CA LEU A 7 6.39 10.00 14.73
C LEU A 7 6.13 8.53 15.09
N LEU A 8 7.17 7.71 15.28
CA LEU A 8 7.04 6.28 15.60
C LEU A 8 6.12 5.97 16.79
N PRO A 9 6.13 6.74 17.91
CA PRO A 9 5.21 6.52 19.01
C PRO A 9 3.73 6.63 18.61
N TYR A 10 3.40 7.54 17.68
CA TYR A 10 2.04 7.77 17.20
C TYR A 10 1.57 6.67 16.24
N LEU A 11 2.49 5.90 15.66
CA LEU A 11 2.19 4.76 14.80
C LEU A 11 2.02 3.44 15.56
N LYS A 12 2.43 3.38 16.84
CA LYS A 12 2.31 2.16 17.66
C LYS A 12 0.90 1.56 17.68
N PRO A 13 -0.20 2.33 17.80
CA PRO A 13 -1.55 1.78 17.75
C PRO A 13 -1.88 1.12 16.41
N TYR A 14 -1.26 1.60 15.33
CA TYR A 14 -1.52 1.19 13.95
C TYR A 14 -0.57 0.10 13.43
N ARG A 15 0.28 -0.47 14.30
CA ARG A 15 1.26 -1.51 13.93
C ARG A 15 0.62 -2.73 13.27
N THR A 16 -0.57 -3.12 13.72
CA THR A 16 -1.31 -4.26 13.17
C THR A 16 -1.79 -3.96 11.76
N ALA A 17 -2.34 -2.77 11.52
CA ALA A 17 -2.72 -2.32 10.19
C ALA A 17 -1.51 -2.29 9.24
N ILE A 18 -0.35 -1.80 9.69
CA ILE A 18 0.88 -1.84 8.90
C ILE A 18 1.23 -3.28 8.52
N ILE A 19 1.29 -4.20 9.49
CA ILE A 19 1.64 -5.61 9.23
C ILE A 19 0.64 -6.27 8.27
N PHE A 20 -0.66 -6.18 8.54
CA PHE A 20 -1.69 -6.79 7.69
C PHE A 20 -1.73 -6.17 6.28
N GLY A 21 -1.56 -4.86 6.18
CA GLY A 21 -1.47 -4.16 4.91
C GLY A 21 -0.24 -4.60 4.11
N SER A 22 0.93 -4.66 4.73
CA SER A 22 2.18 -5.14 4.12
C SER A 22 2.09 -6.60 3.68
N VAL A 23 1.51 -7.47 4.49
CA VAL A 23 1.31 -8.89 4.13
C VAL A 23 0.34 -9.01 2.95
N SER A 24 -0.76 -8.27 2.97
CA SER A 24 -1.72 -8.25 1.85
C SER A 24 -1.06 -7.74 0.55
N ALA A 25 -0.16 -6.76 0.66
CA ALA A 25 0.64 -6.29 -0.46
C ALA A 25 1.45 -7.41 -1.09
N LEU A 26 2.26 -8.10 -0.28
CA LEU A 26 3.14 -9.17 -0.74
C LEU A 26 2.36 -10.34 -1.35
N ILE A 27 1.23 -10.71 -0.74
CA ILE A 27 0.33 -11.73 -1.30
C ILE A 27 -0.20 -11.27 -2.67
N SER A 28 -0.68 -10.03 -2.77
CA SER A 28 -1.17 -9.48 -4.03
C SER A 28 -0.09 -9.48 -5.12
N SER A 29 1.13 -9.05 -4.81
CA SER A 29 2.23 -9.01 -5.78
C SER A 29 2.64 -10.42 -6.21
N GLY A 30 2.69 -11.37 -5.27
CA GLY A 30 3.02 -12.78 -5.55
C GLY A 30 1.99 -13.46 -6.44
N ILE A 31 0.70 -13.30 -6.14
CA ILE A 31 -0.39 -13.85 -6.96
C ILE A 31 -0.40 -13.17 -8.34
N GLY A 32 -0.19 -11.86 -8.41
CA GLY A 32 -0.10 -11.12 -9.67
C GLY A 32 1.03 -11.61 -10.58
N ALA A 33 2.16 -12.03 -10.00
CA ALA A 33 3.30 -12.57 -10.73
C ALA A 33 3.03 -13.96 -11.35
N LEU A 34 1.98 -14.68 -10.94
CA LEU A 34 1.61 -15.97 -11.54
C LEU A 34 0.98 -15.82 -12.94
N GLY A 35 0.50 -14.62 -13.29
CA GLY A 35 -0.19 -14.36 -14.56
C GLY A 35 0.58 -14.83 -15.81
N PRO A 36 1.85 -14.41 -16.01
CA PRO A 36 2.67 -14.86 -17.13
C PRO A 36 2.86 -16.38 -17.23
N TRP A 37 2.98 -17.07 -16.09
CA TRP A 37 3.15 -18.53 -16.07
C TRP A 37 1.86 -19.26 -16.44
N LEU A 38 0.71 -18.78 -15.98
CA LEU A 38 -0.58 -19.31 -16.41
C LEU A 38 -0.84 -19.06 -17.90
N LEU A 39 -0.42 -17.90 -18.41
CA LEU A 39 -0.49 -17.61 -19.83
C LEU A 39 0.39 -18.57 -20.65
N LYS A 40 1.61 -18.89 -20.16
CA LYS A 40 2.47 -19.92 -20.78
C LYS A 40 1.76 -21.27 -20.84
N LEU A 41 1.21 -21.76 -19.73
CA LEU A 41 0.51 -23.04 -19.69
C LEU A 41 -0.70 -23.08 -20.64
N ALA A 42 -1.42 -21.96 -20.75
CA ALA A 42 -2.52 -21.82 -21.70
C ALA A 42 -2.02 -21.96 -23.15
N ILE A 43 -0.93 -21.27 -23.51
CA ILE A 43 -0.32 -21.33 -24.86
C ILE A 43 0.19 -22.74 -25.17
N ASP A 44 0.91 -23.37 -24.23
CA ASP A 44 1.46 -24.71 -24.40
C ASP A 44 0.33 -25.75 -24.60
N SER A 45 -0.81 -25.59 -23.90
CA SER A 45 -1.96 -26.49 -24.04
C SER A 45 -2.64 -26.42 -25.42
N ILE A 46 -2.61 -25.25 -26.07
CA ILE A 46 -3.16 -25.08 -27.43
C ILE A 46 -2.28 -25.79 -28.45
N GLN A 47 -0.95 -25.74 -28.28
CA GLN A 47 -0.01 -26.37 -29.22
C GLN A 47 -0.12 -27.89 -29.25
N VAL A 48 -0.56 -28.52 -28.17
CA VAL A 48 -0.72 -29.99 -28.05
C VAL A 48 -2.07 -30.49 -28.61
N GLY A 49 -2.96 -29.59 -29.06
CA GLY A 49 -4.21 -29.97 -29.76
C GLY A 49 -5.44 -30.20 -28.89
N ASN A 50 -5.38 -29.92 -27.57
CA ASN A 50 -6.53 -29.98 -26.66
C ASN A 50 -7.27 -28.63 -26.62
N ALA A 51 -8.02 -28.33 -27.69
CA ALA A 51 -8.27 -26.92 -28.05
C ALA A 51 -9.39 -26.17 -27.29
N SER A 52 -10.39 -26.83 -26.67
CA SER A 52 -11.56 -26.10 -26.14
C SER A 52 -11.70 -26.14 -24.61
N HIS A 53 -11.64 -27.33 -24.00
CA HIS A 53 -11.91 -27.48 -22.56
C HIS A 53 -10.75 -26.96 -21.69
N GLU A 54 -9.50 -27.27 -22.05
CA GLU A 54 -8.32 -26.77 -21.33
C GLU A 54 -8.16 -25.25 -21.48
N LEU A 55 -8.49 -24.70 -22.64
CA LEU A 55 -8.45 -23.25 -22.87
C LEU A 55 -9.41 -22.49 -21.95
N LEU A 56 -10.66 -22.97 -21.83
CA LEU A 56 -11.65 -22.36 -20.95
C LEU A 56 -11.23 -22.46 -19.48
N LYS A 57 -10.65 -23.59 -19.08
CA LYS A 57 -10.10 -23.79 -17.73
C LYS A 57 -8.98 -22.79 -17.41
N TYR A 58 -7.98 -22.61 -18.29
CA TYR A 58 -6.93 -21.63 -18.06
C TYR A 58 -7.45 -20.19 -18.08
N ALA A 59 -8.40 -19.86 -18.96
CA ALA A 59 -9.03 -18.54 -18.98
C ALA A 59 -9.74 -18.23 -17.64
N LEU A 60 -10.54 -19.17 -17.12
CA LEU A 60 -11.18 -19.05 -15.82
C LEU A 60 -10.16 -18.94 -14.68
N LEU A 61 -9.06 -19.68 -14.77
CA LEU A 61 -8.02 -19.67 -13.75
C LEU A 61 -7.26 -18.32 -13.74
N ILE A 62 -6.96 -17.74 -14.91
CA ILE A 62 -6.39 -16.39 -15.03
C ILE A 62 -7.34 -15.35 -14.42
N VAL A 63 -8.64 -15.42 -14.73
CA VAL A 63 -9.64 -14.53 -14.13
C VAL A 63 -9.69 -14.71 -12.61
N GLY A 64 -9.70 -15.95 -12.12
CA GLY A 64 -9.68 -16.25 -10.69
C GLY A 64 -8.46 -15.67 -9.98
N VAL A 65 -7.27 -15.87 -10.54
CA VAL A 65 -6.02 -15.30 -10.01
C VAL A 65 -6.04 -13.77 -10.02
N ALA A 66 -6.55 -13.15 -11.10
CA ALA A 66 -6.69 -11.70 -11.17
C ALA A 66 -7.66 -11.15 -10.13
N LEU A 67 -8.78 -11.84 -9.87
CA LEU A 67 -9.76 -11.47 -8.84
C LEU A 67 -9.16 -11.59 -7.44
N VAL A 68 -8.45 -12.67 -7.14
CA VAL A 68 -7.81 -12.86 -5.83
C VAL A 68 -6.70 -11.82 -5.63
N ALA A 69 -5.84 -11.58 -6.64
CA ALA A 69 -4.84 -10.51 -6.57
C ALA A 69 -5.50 -9.15 -6.37
N GLY A 70 -6.58 -8.86 -7.11
CA GLY A 70 -7.35 -7.63 -6.99
C GLY A 70 -7.95 -7.44 -5.60
N PHE A 71 -8.47 -8.50 -4.99
CA PHE A 71 -8.99 -8.49 -3.62
C PHE A 71 -7.91 -8.11 -2.60
N PHE A 72 -6.74 -8.76 -2.65
CA PHE A 72 -5.63 -8.42 -1.74
C PHE A 72 -5.07 -7.03 -2.00
N ARG A 73 -5.03 -6.58 -3.26
CA ARG A 73 -4.65 -5.21 -3.63
C ARG A 73 -5.62 -4.19 -3.05
N PHE A 74 -6.92 -4.46 -3.10
CA PHE A 74 -7.94 -3.64 -2.47
C PHE A 74 -7.78 -3.61 -0.96
N LEU A 75 -7.61 -4.78 -0.33
CA LEU A 75 -7.44 -4.92 1.11
C LEU A 75 -6.22 -4.15 1.62
N MET A 76 -5.07 -4.29 0.94
CA MET A 76 -3.88 -3.49 1.23
C MET A 76 -4.17 -1.99 1.17
N ARG A 77 -4.81 -1.50 0.10
CA ARG A 77 -5.12 -0.07 -0.07
C ARG A 77 -6.07 0.42 1.01
N TRP A 78 -7.12 -0.32 1.30
CA TRP A 78 -8.06 0.01 2.36
C TRP A 78 -7.32 0.17 3.69
N ILE A 79 -6.48 -0.80 4.05
CA ILE A 79 -5.77 -0.82 5.32
C ILE A 79 -4.73 0.30 5.39
N LEU A 80 -3.79 0.36 4.44
CA LEU A 80 -2.65 1.29 4.54
C LEU A 80 -3.06 2.75 4.29
N ILE A 81 -3.91 3.01 3.30
CA ILE A 81 -4.38 4.38 3.02
C ILE A 81 -5.39 4.80 4.09
N GLY A 82 -6.29 3.92 4.51
CA GLY A 82 -7.23 4.19 5.60
C GLY A 82 -6.50 4.56 6.89
N MET A 83 -5.56 3.72 7.32
CA MET A 83 -4.69 3.98 8.48
C MET A 83 -3.97 5.32 8.36
N SER A 84 -3.42 5.66 7.19
CA SER A 84 -2.71 6.94 7.00
C SER A 84 -3.62 8.15 7.29
N ARG A 85 -4.91 8.06 6.94
CA ARG A 85 -5.91 9.10 7.20
C ARG A 85 -6.28 9.18 8.68
N GLU A 86 -6.44 8.04 9.34
CA GLU A 86 -6.70 8.00 10.79
C GLU A 86 -5.56 8.64 11.58
N VAL A 87 -4.31 8.33 11.23
CA VAL A 87 -3.13 8.98 11.84
C VAL A 87 -3.12 10.48 11.58
N GLU A 88 -3.43 10.93 10.36
CA GLU A 88 -3.51 12.36 10.04
C GLU A 88 -4.55 13.07 10.90
N LEU A 89 -5.75 12.49 11.05
CA LEU A 89 -6.84 13.02 11.86
C LEU A 89 -6.44 13.12 13.33
N ASP A 90 -5.82 12.08 13.88
CA ASP A 90 -5.34 12.08 15.26
C ASP A 90 -4.30 13.16 15.51
N LEU A 91 -3.33 13.32 14.61
CA LEU A 91 -2.32 14.36 14.70
C LEU A 91 -2.95 15.75 14.62
N ARG A 92 -3.86 15.96 13.66
CA ARG A 92 -4.56 17.24 13.48
C ARG A 92 -5.35 17.61 14.73
N ASN A 93 -6.09 16.66 15.31
CA ASN A 93 -6.85 16.88 16.54
C ASN A 93 -5.96 17.24 17.73
N ARG A 94 -4.81 16.58 17.89
CA ARG A 94 -3.86 16.88 18.97
C ARG A 94 -3.24 18.27 18.83
N VAL A 95 -2.78 18.60 17.62
CA VAL A 95 -2.19 19.92 17.35
C VAL A 95 -3.25 21.01 17.54
N PHE A 96 -4.45 20.82 17.01
CA PHE A 96 -5.55 21.78 17.16
C PHE A 96 -5.95 21.99 18.63
N LYS A 97 -6.02 20.92 19.42
CA LYS A 97 -6.29 21.02 20.87
C LYS A 97 -5.17 21.77 21.60
N HIS A 98 -3.92 21.54 21.23
CA HIS A 98 -2.80 22.25 21.82
C HIS A 98 -2.82 23.74 21.46
N LEU A 99 -3.08 24.07 20.18
CA LEU A 99 -3.19 25.46 19.72
C LEU A 99 -4.25 26.22 20.53
N GLN A 100 -5.44 25.65 20.74
CA GLN A 100 -6.50 26.29 21.54
C GLN A 100 -6.08 26.61 22.99
N SER A 101 -5.11 25.90 23.55
CA SER A 101 -4.60 26.16 24.90
C SER A 101 -3.55 27.29 24.97
N LEU A 102 -3.08 27.79 23.83
CA LEU A 102 -2.03 28.80 23.78
C LEU A 102 -2.58 30.21 23.97
N SER A 103 -1.79 31.06 24.63
CA SER A 103 -2.13 32.46 24.89
C SER A 103 -2.24 33.30 23.61
N ALA A 104 -3.01 34.40 23.65
CA ALA A 104 -3.06 35.38 22.56
C ALA A 104 -1.66 35.93 22.17
N SER A 105 -0.73 36.03 23.13
CA SER A 105 0.65 36.46 22.87
C SER A 105 1.40 35.53 21.91
N PHE A 106 1.09 34.23 21.91
CA PHE A 106 1.66 33.28 20.95
C PHE A 106 1.23 33.62 19.52
N TYR A 107 -0.05 33.93 19.32
CA TYR A 107 -0.63 34.28 18.03
C TYR A 107 -0.22 35.66 17.52
N ASN A 108 0.17 36.58 18.41
CA ASN A 108 0.80 37.83 18.00
C ASN A 108 2.23 37.62 17.48
N ARG A 109 2.93 36.58 17.95
CA ARG A 109 4.30 36.25 17.51
C ARG A 109 4.35 35.32 16.30
N HIS A 110 3.31 34.51 16.07
CA HIS A 110 3.26 33.53 14.98
C HIS A 110 2.04 33.79 14.10
N ARG A 111 2.27 33.92 12.79
CA ARG A 111 1.17 34.13 11.85
C ARG A 111 0.25 32.91 11.83
N THR A 112 -1.04 33.15 11.98
CA THR A 112 -2.08 32.10 11.93
C THR A 112 -2.05 31.34 10.61
N GLY A 113 -1.74 32.01 9.49
CA GLY A 113 -1.56 31.37 8.18
C GLY A 113 -0.46 30.30 8.18
N ASP A 114 0.67 30.55 8.85
CA ASP A 114 1.78 29.59 8.91
C ASP A 114 1.39 28.36 9.75
N LEU A 115 0.61 28.56 10.82
CA LEU A 115 0.09 27.47 11.65
C LEU A 115 -0.91 26.61 10.86
N MET A 116 -1.78 27.24 10.07
CA MET A 116 -2.72 26.53 9.20
C MET A 116 -1.98 25.76 8.10
N ALA A 117 -0.98 26.37 7.45
CA ALA A 117 -0.17 25.71 6.43
C ALA A 117 0.55 24.46 6.98
N ARG A 118 1.07 24.51 8.21
CA ARG A 118 1.65 23.32 8.87
C ARG A 118 0.60 22.26 9.17
N MET A 119 -0.59 22.65 9.61
CA MET A 119 -1.69 21.71 9.88
C MET A 119 -2.27 21.07 8.62
N THR A 120 -2.09 21.67 7.45
CA THR A 120 -2.54 21.09 6.17
C THR A 120 -1.39 20.40 5.46
N ASN A 121 -0.36 21.14 5.06
CA ASN A 121 0.67 20.69 4.13
C ASN A 121 1.66 19.74 4.80
N ASP A 122 2.12 20.05 6.02
CA ASP A 122 3.08 19.18 6.71
C ASP A 122 2.39 17.88 7.17
N LEU A 123 1.15 17.96 7.67
CA LEU A 123 0.39 16.77 8.05
C LEU A 123 0.00 15.91 6.84
N GLU A 124 -0.33 16.53 5.70
CA GLU A 124 -0.53 15.80 4.45
C GLU A 124 0.75 15.09 4.00
N SER A 125 1.90 15.75 4.13
CA SER A 125 3.20 15.14 3.82
C SER A 125 3.48 13.94 4.72
N VAL A 126 3.16 14.03 6.01
CA VAL A 126 3.22 12.90 6.95
C VAL A 126 2.29 11.76 6.50
N ARG A 127 1.04 12.06 6.16
CA ARG A 127 0.10 11.06 5.62
C ARG A 127 0.66 10.37 4.37
N SER A 128 1.25 11.15 3.45
CA SER A 128 1.79 10.63 2.20
C SER A 128 2.95 9.64 2.45
N ILE A 129 3.80 9.90 3.44
CA ILE A 129 4.85 8.98 3.86
C ILE A 129 4.26 7.70 4.46
N LEU A 130 3.21 7.81 5.29
CA LEU A 130 2.64 6.67 6.02
C LEU A 130 1.73 5.77 5.16
N GLY A 131 1.04 6.32 4.17
CA GLY A 131 0.23 5.55 3.23
C GLY A 131 1.06 5.13 2.01
N PRO A 132 1.08 5.94 0.94
CA PRO A 132 1.84 5.66 -0.29
C PRO A 132 3.33 5.34 -0.04
N GLY A 133 3.99 6.07 0.85
CA GLY A 133 5.42 5.90 1.13
C GLY A 133 5.79 4.54 1.74
N ILE A 134 4.86 3.87 2.43
CA ILE A 134 5.03 2.48 2.88
C ILE A 134 4.54 1.50 1.81
N MET A 135 3.41 1.81 1.17
CA MET A 135 2.75 0.92 0.22
C MET A 135 3.60 0.66 -1.03
N TYR A 136 4.13 1.70 -1.66
CA TYR A 136 4.83 1.55 -2.95
C TYR A 136 6.14 0.77 -2.84
N PRO A 137 7.04 1.03 -1.85
CA PRO A 137 8.24 0.23 -1.72
C PRO A 137 7.95 -1.26 -1.54
N ILE A 138 6.89 -1.62 -0.79
CA ILE A 138 6.50 -3.01 -0.59
C ILE A 138 5.98 -3.63 -1.89
N ASP A 139 5.06 -2.95 -2.59
CA ASP A 139 4.51 -3.46 -3.86
C ASP A 139 5.61 -3.58 -4.93
N THR A 140 6.48 -2.58 -5.05
CA THR A 140 7.60 -2.57 -6.01
C THR A 140 8.62 -3.66 -5.69
N PHE A 141 9.04 -3.80 -4.43
CA PHE A 141 9.99 -4.83 -4.04
C PHE A 141 9.40 -6.22 -4.18
N GLY A 142 8.15 -6.41 -3.74
CA GLY A 142 7.41 -7.66 -3.91
C GLY A 142 7.31 -8.05 -5.38
N LEU A 143 6.82 -7.14 -6.22
CA LEU A 143 6.72 -7.37 -7.66
C LEU A 143 8.07 -7.71 -8.29
N ALA A 144 9.13 -6.99 -7.96
CA ALA A 144 10.46 -7.27 -8.49
C ALA A 144 10.94 -8.67 -8.12
N VAL A 145 10.87 -9.03 -6.83
CA VAL A 145 11.30 -10.34 -6.33
C VAL A 145 10.49 -11.47 -6.96
N PHE A 146 9.16 -11.38 -6.91
CA PHE A 146 8.30 -12.43 -7.48
C PHE A 146 8.45 -12.54 -8.99
N SER A 147 8.60 -11.42 -9.72
CA SER A 147 8.79 -11.47 -11.17
C SER A 147 10.11 -12.15 -11.53
N ILE A 148 11.21 -11.84 -10.83
CA ILE A 148 12.51 -12.50 -11.07
C ILE A 148 12.42 -14.00 -10.81
N ILE A 149 11.78 -14.40 -9.70
CA ILE A 149 11.55 -15.82 -9.40
C ILE A 149 10.78 -16.49 -10.53
N MET A 150 9.69 -15.86 -11.00
CA MET A 150 8.87 -16.41 -12.07
C MET A 150 9.61 -16.48 -13.41
N MET A 151 10.47 -15.52 -13.73
CA MET A 151 11.32 -15.57 -14.93
C MET A 151 12.26 -16.78 -14.90
N ILE A 152 12.95 -17.02 -13.77
CA ILE A 152 13.85 -18.16 -13.61
C ILE A 152 13.11 -19.49 -13.73
N ILE A 153 11.88 -19.58 -13.20
CA ILE A 153 11.06 -20.79 -13.29
C ILE A 153 10.58 -21.03 -14.73
N VAL A 154 10.23 -19.97 -15.46
CA VAL A 154 9.66 -20.06 -16.80
C VAL A 154 10.73 -20.40 -17.86
N SER A 155 11.92 -19.80 -17.74
CA SER A 155 13.06 -19.99 -18.63
C SER A 155 14.37 -19.91 -17.82
N PRO A 156 14.83 -21.03 -17.24
CA PRO A 156 16.13 -21.09 -16.59
C PRO A 156 17.30 -20.95 -17.58
#